data_AF-A0A091VCI7-F1
#
_entry.id   AF-A0A091VCI7-F1
#
_cell.length_a   1.000
_cell.length_b   1.000
_cell.length_c   1.000
_cell.angle_alpha   90.00
_cell.angle_beta   90.00
_cell.angle_gamma   90.00
#
_symmetry.space_group_name_H-M   'P 1'
#
loop_
_entity.id
_entity.type
_entity.pdbx_description
1 polymer ?
#
loop_
_entity_poly.entity_id
_entity_poly.type
_entity_poly.pdbx_seq_one_letter_code
_entity_poly.pdbx_strand_id
1 'polypeptide(L)' 'NGFKLKESRFRLNIRKKFFTVRVVRHWHRLPRGAVDAPSLEAFKARLDGALSHLL' A
#
# COMPACT_ATOMS: atom_id res chain seq x y z
N ASN A 1 2.31 13.91 29.02
CA ASN A 1 2.37 13.84 27.53
C ASN A 1 2.81 12.51 26.92
N GLY A 2 3.32 11.53 27.67
CA GLY A 2 3.76 10.23 27.11
C GLY A 2 2.63 9.24 26.71
N PHE A 3 1.43 9.37 27.28
CA PHE A 3 0.31 8.46 27.02
C PHE A 3 -0.25 8.59 25.59
N LYS A 4 -0.41 9.83 25.09
CA LYS A 4 -0.82 10.12 23.70
C LYS A 4 0.15 9.59 22.64
N LEU A 5 1.45 9.50 22.95
CA LEU A 5 2.46 8.94 22.05
C LEU A 5 2.36 7.42 21.94
N LYS A 6 2.10 6.71 23.05
CA LYS A 6 1.84 5.27 23.06
C LYS A 6 0.56 4.94 22.28
N GLU A 7 -0.51 5.70 22.48
CA GLU A 7 -1.78 5.53 21.77
C GLU A 7 -1.64 5.79 20.26
N SER A 8 -0.95 6.86 19.86
CA SER A 8 -0.66 7.15 18.45
C SER A 8 0.18 6.06 17.80
N ARG A 9 1.19 5.54 18.51
CA ARG A 9 2.03 4.43 18.04
C ARG A 9 1.23 3.14 17.89
N PHE A 10 0.29 2.88 18.81
CA PHE A 10 -0.64 1.76 18.74
C PHE A 10 -1.58 1.86 17.53
N ARG A 11 -2.23 3.01 17.33
CA ARG A 11 -3.04 3.28 16.13
C ARG A 11 -2.23 3.11 14.85
N LEU A 12 -0.99 3.59 14.82
CA LEU A 12 -0.10 3.44 13.68
C LEU A 12 0.21 1.97 13.40
N ASN A 13 0.49 1.18 14.43
CA ASN A 13 0.83 -0.23 14.29
C ASN A 13 -0.36 -1.06 13.78
N ILE A 14 -1.57 -0.75 14.26
CA ILE A 14 -2.81 -1.35 13.72
C ILE A 14 -3.00 -0.96 12.26
N ARG A 15 -2.85 0.33 11.91
CA ARG A 15 -3.00 0.80 10.53
C ARG A 15 -1.99 0.15 9.58
N LYS A 16 -0.73 -0.02 10.02
CA LYS A 16 0.30 -0.75 9.26
C LYS A 16 -0.09 -2.21 9.03
N LYS A 17 -0.47 -2.96 10.07
CA LYS A 17 -0.91 -4.36 9.92
C LYS A 17 -2.11 -4.48 8.96
N PHE A 18 -3.08 -3.59 9.09
CA PHE A 18 -4.28 -3.58 8.26
C PHE A 18 -3.98 -3.20 6.80
N PHE A 19 -2.99 -2.33 6.58
CA PHE A 19 -2.51 -1.98 5.25
C PHE A 19 -1.87 -3.19 4.57
N THR A 20 -1.00 -3.93 5.26
CA THR A 20 -0.39 -5.16 4.73
C THR A 20 -1.43 -6.20 4.34
N VAL A 21 -2.42 -6.47 5.21
CA VAL A 21 -3.50 -7.44 4.89
C VAL A 21 -4.33 -6.99 3.69
N ARG A 22 -4.66 -5.69 3.59
CA ARG A 22 -5.37 -5.16 2.42
C ARG A 22 -4.54 -5.28 1.16
N VAL A 23 -3.27 -4.91 1.19
CA VAL A 23 -2.38 -5.01 0.01
C VAL A 23 -2.26 -6.47 -0.43
N VAL A 24 -2.02 -7.41 0.47
CA VAL A 24 -1.93 -8.85 0.15
C VAL A 24 -3.23 -9.37 -0.46
N ARG A 25 -4.39 -8.98 0.08
CA ARG A 25 -5.70 -9.40 -0.48
C ARG A 25 -5.95 -8.83 -1.88
N HIS A 26 -5.47 -7.62 -2.16
CA HIS A 26 -5.62 -6.99 -3.47
C HIS A 26 -4.47 -7.32 -4.43
N TRP A 27 -3.42 -7.98 -3.96
CA TRP A 27 -2.26 -8.38 -4.74
C TRP A 27 -2.65 -9.24 -5.94
N HIS A 28 -3.60 -10.17 -5.75
CA HIS A 28 -4.15 -10.99 -6.83
C HIS A 28 -4.98 -10.20 -7.86
N ARG A 29 -5.41 -8.98 -7.53
CA ARG A 29 -6.19 -8.08 -8.41
C ARG A 29 -5.30 -7.05 -9.10
N LEU A 30 -4.05 -6.88 -8.67
CA LEU A 30 -3.08 -6.01 -9.33
C LEU A 30 -2.53 -6.73 -10.58
N PRO A 31 -2.39 -6.04 -11.71
CA PRO A 31 -1.78 -6.63 -12.89
C PRO A 31 -0.35 -7.05 -12.56
N ARG A 32 0.02 -8.29 -12.93
CA ARG A 32 1.38 -8.84 -12.70
C ARG A 32 2.48 -7.92 -13.20
N GLY A 33 2.20 -7.20 -14.30
CA GLY A 33 3.03 -6.10 -14.76
C GLY A 33 3.31 -5.10 -13.63
N ALA A 34 2.30 -4.41 -13.12
CA ALA A 34 2.51 -3.44 -12.04
C ALA A 34 3.29 -4.03 -10.84
N VAL A 35 3.06 -5.30 -10.51
CA VAL A 35 3.72 -6.02 -9.40
C VAL A 35 5.22 -6.29 -9.62
N ASP A 36 5.64 -6.68 -10.83
CA ASP A 36 7.05 -7.00 -11.18
C ASP A 36 7.86 -5.74 -11.49
N ALA A 37 7.69 -4.67 -10.72
CA ALA A 37 8.49 -3.46 -10.87
C ALA A 37 9.80 -3.57 -10.06
N PRO A 38 10.96 -3.30 -10.67
CA PRO A 38 12.26 -3.40 -9.99
C PRO A 38 12.47 -2.30 -8.93
N SER A 39 11.64 -1.25 -8.94
CA SER A 39 11.68 -0.14 -7.99
C SER A 39 10.28 0.36 -7.64
N LEU A 40 10.17 1.03 -6.49
CA LEU A 40 8.89 1.62 -6.04
C LEU A 40 8.40 2.72 -7.00
N GLU A 41 9.30 3.48 -7.62
CA GLU A 41 8.95 4.50 -8.60
C GLU A 41 8.42 3.88 -9.89
N ALA A 42 9.03 2.78 -10.36
CA ALA A 42 8.50 2.02 -11.49
C ALA A 42 7.14 1.38 -11.15
N PHE A 43 6.93 0.92 -9.92
CA PHE A 43 5.65 0.40 -9.44
C PHE A 43 4.56 1.48 -9.50
N LYS A 44 4.84 2.68 -8.98
CA LYS A 44 3.92 3.84 -9.02
C LYS A 44 3.57 4.24 -10.44
N ALA A 45 4.56 4.40 -11.33
CA ALA A 45 4.33 4.80 -12.72
C ALA A 45 3.42 3.79 -13.47
N ARG A 46 3.61 2.49 -13.23
CA ARG A 46 2.78 1.43 -13.84
C ARG A 46 1.37 1.40 -13.25
N LEU A 47 1.23 1.65 -11.95
CA LEU A 47 -0.08 1.79 -11.30
C LEU A 47 -0.84 2.99 -11.83
N ASP A 48 -0.17 4.13 -11.96
CA ASP A 48 -0.76 5.39 -12.43
C ASP A 48 -1.24 5.24 -13.88
N GLY A 49 -0.43 4.64 -14.76
CA GLY A 49 -0.86 4.29 -16.12
C GLY A 49 -2.01 3.28 -16.17
N ALA A 50 -2.04 2.28 -15.28
CA ALA A 50 -3.13 1.30 -15.23
C ALA A 50 -4.44 1.89 -14.69
N LEU A 51 -4.37 2.80 -13.72
CA LEU A 51 -5.53 3.49 -13.13
C LEU A 51 -6.05 4.61 -14.04
N SER A 52 -5.16 5.30 -14.77
CA SER A 52 -5.54 6.35 -15.73
C SER A 52 -6.31 5.80 -16.93
N HIS A 53 -6.24 4.49 -17.21
CA HIS A 53 -7.03 3.83 -18.27
C HIS A 53 -8.45 3.46 -17.80
N LEU A 54 -8.76 3.62 -16.51
CA LEU A 54 -10.09 3.36 -15.95
C LEU A 54 -10.99 4.62 -15.89
N LEU A 55 -10.43 5.80 -16.17
CA LEU A 55 -11.13 7.08 -16.35
C LEU A 55 -11.38 7.33 -17.83
#